data_AF-A0A9R0S2Q6-F1
#
_entry.id   AF-A0A9R0S2Q6-F1
#
_cell.length_a   1.000
_cell.length_b   1.000
_cell.length_c   1.000
_cell.angle_alpha   90.00
_cell.angle_beta   90.00
_cell.angle_gamma   90.00
#
_symmetry.space_group_name_H-M   'P 1'
#
loop_
_entity.id
_entity.type
_entity.pdbx_description
1 polymer ?
#
loop_
_entity_poly.entity_id
_entity_poly.type
_entity_poly.pdbx_seq_one_letter_code
_entity_poly.pdbx_strand_id
1 'polypeptide(L)'
;MPGMRGSAPVLALALLVGVFIAQAPAGVQSIGVCYGIIGNNLPPPSDVVQFYRFLGITNMRVYSVQLQALDALRGSGISLSLGTTNNDLNYATFQPGATPVRDAGNGLIYTNLFDAMVDALYAALEKAGAPGVRVVVSETGWPSAGGFAATPENARAYNQGLIDHVARGTPKRPGPIEAYVFAMFNENMKPGDETERNFGLFYPNKLPVYPMRFA
;
A
#
# COMPACT_ATOMS: atom_id res chain seq x y z
N MET A 1 14.11 -39.38 33.03
CA MET A 1 13.57 -39.20 31.66
C MET A 1 12.06 -39.40 31.72
N PRO A 2 11.21 -38.72 30.94
CA PRO A 2 11.38 -37.49 30.12
C PRO A 2 10.65 -36.29 30.81
N GLY A 3 10.88 -35.00 30.56
CA GLY A 3 11.30 -34.29 29.36
C GLY A 3 10.07 -33.66 28.70
N MET A 4 9.78 -32.37 28.94
CA MET A 4 9.01 -31.53 28.01
C MET A 4 9.16 -30.02 28.29
N ARG A 5 9.45 -29.31 27.21
CA ARG A 5 9.64 -27.86 27.07
C ARG A 5 8.30 -27.11 27.16
N GLY A 6 8.34 -25.84 27.57
CA GLY A 6 7.20 -24.92 27.49
C GLY A 6 7.63 -23.45 27.52
N SER A 7 7.69 -22.87 26.32
CA SER A 7 7.64 -21.46 25.91
C SER A 7 7.41 -20.34 26.95
N ALA A 8 8.19 -19.27 26.78
CA ALA A 8 8.01 -17.95 27.37
C ALA A 8 6.68 -17.27 26.95
N PRO A 9 6.14 -16.36 27.78
CA PRO A 9 5.35 -15.23 27.32
C PRO A 9 6.25 -13.98 27.39
N VAL A 10 6.72 -13.47 26.24
CA VAL A 10 7.21 -12.09 26.19
C VAL A 10 6.00 -11.20 26.02
N LEU A 11 5.73 -10.50 27.12
CA LEU A 11 4.71 -9.51 27.36
C LEU A 11 4.68 -8.46 26.23
N ALA A 12 3.52 -8.32 25.58
CA ALA A 12 3.22 -7.17 24.75
C ALA A 12 3.15 -5.92 25.64
N LEU A 13 4.09 -4.99 25.49
CA LEU A 13 4.02 -3.67 26.11
C LEU A 13 3.34 -2.71 25.14
N ALA A 14 2.02 -2.57 25.27
CA ALA A 14 1.28 -1.46 24.71
C ALA A 14 1.57 -0.20 25.55
N LEU A 15 2.24 0.80 24.97
CA LEU A 15 2.33 2.13 25.57
C LEU A 15 1.12 2.94 25.12
N LEU A 16 0.08 2.96 25.95
CA LEU A 16 -1.13 3.74 25.76
C LEU A 16 -0.95 5.07 26.52
N VAL A 17 -0.67 6.16 25.80
CA VAL A 17 -0.77 7.52 26.35
C VAL A 17 -2.16 8.05 26.00
N GLY A 18 -3.05 8.08 27.00
CA GLY A 18 -4.37 8.68 26.87
C GLY A 18 -4.27 10.21 26.87
N VAL A 19 -4.69 10.84 25.77
CA VAL A 19 -5.03 12.27 25.76
C VAL A 19 -6.54 12.36 25.59
N PHE A 20 -7.23 12.82 26.63
CA PHE A 20 -8.63 13.25 26.52
C PHE A 20 -8.65 14.56 25.74
N ILE A 21 -9.04 14.52 24.46
CA ILE A 21 -9.40 15.71 23.70
C ILE A 21 -10.93 15.80 23.69
N ALA A 22 -11.44 16.93 24.18
CA ALA A 22 -12.85 17.29 24.10
C ALA A 22 -13.35 17.13 22.65
N GLN A 23 -14.50 16.50 22.47
CA GLN A 23 -15.12 16.36 21.15
C GLN A 23 -15.47 17.76 20.61
N ALA A 24 -14.65 18.26 19.70
CA ALA A 24 -15.01 19.37 18.84
C ALA A 24 -16.18 18.93 17.94
N PRO A 25 -17.09 19.84 17.53
CA PRO A 25 -18.10 19.51 16.53
C PRO A 25 -17.41 18.95 15.29
N ALA A 26 -18.02 17.97 14.62
CA ALA A 26 -17.52 17.43 13.37
C ALA A 26 -17.60 18.48 12.25
N GLY A 27 -16.66 19.44 12.27
CA GLY A 27 -16.31 20.26 11.13
C GLY A 27 -15.45 19.45 10.16
N VAL A 28 -15.37 19.90 8.90
CA VAL A 28 -14.50 19.28 7.89
C VAL A 28 -13.06 19.31 8.40
N GLN A 29 -12.51 18.14 8.76
CA GLN A 29 -11.17 18.02 9.35
C GLN A 29 -10.06 18.35 8.34
N SER A 30 -10.31 18.18 7.04
CA SER A 30 -9.49 18.67 5.92
C SER A 30 -10.21 18.52 4.57
N ILE A 31 -10.03 19.46 3.63
CA ILE A 31 -10.47 19.33 2.23
C ILE A 31 -9.27 18.97 1.36
N GLY A 32 -9.40 17.95 0.52
CA GLY A 32 -8.41 17.56 -0.48
C GLY A 32 -8.93 17.68 -1.91
N VAL A 33 -8.01 17.80 -2.87
CA VAL A 33 -8.34 17.91 -4.30
C VAL A 33 -7.62 16.81 -5.08
N CYS A 34 -8.31 16.24 -6.06
CA CYS A 34 -7.74 15.24 -6.95
C CYS A 34 -6.86 15.90 -8.02
N TYR A 35 -5.63 15.42 -8.18
CA TYR A 35 -4.75 15.76 -9.30
C TYR A 35 -4.89 14.70 -10.41
N GLY A 36 -5.77 15.00 -11.37
CA GLY A 36 -5.92 14.22 -12.60
C GLY A 36 -4.86 14.60 -13.63
N ILE A 37 -4.27 13.61 -14.28
CA ILE A 37 -3.11 13.77 -15.17
C ILE A 37 -3.40 13.45 -16.65
N ILE A 38 -4.67 13.16 -16.97
CA ILE A 38 -5.10 12.85 -18.33
C ILE A 38 -5.48 14.16 -19.03
N GLY A 39 -4.50 14.78 -19.68
CA GLY A 39 -4.66 16.01 -20.46
C GLY A 39 -3.37 16.36 -21.21
N ASN A 40 -3.47 17.05 -22.34
CA ASN A 40 -2.34 17.40 -23.20
C ASN A 40 -1.85 18.85 -23.04
N ASN A 41 -2.43 19.58 -22.10
CA ASN A 41 -2.17 21.00 -21.83
C ASN A 41 -2.05 21.30 -20.31
N LEU A 42 -1.81 20.27 -19.49
CA LEU A 42 -1.72 20.42 -18.04
C LEU A 42 -0.38 21.08 -17.64
N PRO A 43 -0.35 21.89 -16.57
CA PRO A 43 0.90 22.42 -16.03
C PRO A 43 1.85 21.29 -15.57
N PRO A 44 3.17 21.55 -15.52
CA PRO A 44 4.12 20.56 -15.01
C PRO A 44 3.88 20.29 -13.51
N PRO A 45 4.23 19.11 -12.98
CA PRO A 45 3.94 18.73 -11.59
C PRO A 45 4.45 19.71 -10.52
N SER A 46 5.61 20.36 -10.76
CA SER A 46 6.15 21.39 -9.87
C SER A 46 5.19 22.56 -9.69
N ASP A 47 4.59 23.02 -10.78
CA ASP A 47 3.73 24.20 -10.80
C ASP A 47 2.37 23.86 -10.18
N VAL A 48 1.86 22.65 -10.42
CA VAL A 48 0.66 22.14 -9.75
C VAL A 48 0.86 22.07 -8.24
N VAL A 49 2.00 21.57 -7.75
CA VAL A 49 2.29 21.52 -6.31
C VAL A 49 2.38 22.94 -5.73
N GLN A 50 3.04 23.88 -6.42
CA GLN A 50 3.06 25.28 -5.97
C GLN A 50 1.66 25.89 -5.95
N PHE A 51 0.82 25.56 -6.92
CA PHE A 51 -0.56 26.04 -6.97
C PHE A 51 -1.42 25.48 -5.83
N TYR A 52 -1.25 24.19 -5.47
CA TYR A 52 -1.88 23.62 -4.27
C TYR A 52 -1.47 24.39 -3.01
N ARG A 53 -0.18 24.72 -2.86
CA ARG A 53 0.30 25.52 -1.73
C ARG A 53 -0.27 26.93 -1.72
N PHE A 54 -0.32 27.58 -2.88
CA PHE A 54 -0.92 28.91 -3.04
C PHE A 54 -2.39 28.93 -2.61
N LEU A 55 -3.14 27.89 -2.93
CA LEU A 55 -4.55 27.74 -2.57
C LEU A 55 -4.78 27.23 -1.13
N GLY A 56 -3.71 26.86 -0.40
CA GLY A 56 -3.83 26.28 0.94
C GLY A 56 -4.42 24.86 0.97
N ILE A 57 -4.38 24.13 -0.16
CA ILE A 57 -4.87 22.75 -0.23
C ILE A 57 -3.78 21.82 0.34
N THR A 58 -4.09 21.16 1.44
CA THR A 58 -3.14 20.32 2.19
C THR A 58 -3.23 18.84 1.88
N ASN A 59 -4.24 18.40 1.11
CA ASN A 59 -4.44 17.00 0.76
C ASN A 59 -4.59 16.86 -0.77
N MET A 60 -3.71 16.08 -1.38
CA MET A 60 -3.75 15.78 -2.81
C MET A 60 -4.04 14.31 -3.01
N ARG A 61 -5.01 13.97 -3.86
CA ARG A 61 -5.20 12.59 -4.34
C ARG A 61 -4.66 12.46 -5.76
N VAL A 62 -3.74 11.54 -5.99
CA VAL A 62 -3.28 11.18 -7.34
C VAL A 62 -3.77 9.79 -7.70
N TYR A 63 -4.03 9.54 -8.98
CA TYR A 63 -4.52 8.24 -9.46
C TYR A 63 -3.42 7.34 -10.03
N SER A 64 -2.21 7.87 -10.21
CA SER A 64 -1.04 7.10 -10.58
C SER A 64 0.20 7.70 -9.91
N VAL A 65 1.18 6.84 -9.63
CA VAL A 65 2.42 7.27 -9.01
C VAL A 65 3.32 7.91 -10.07
N GLN A 66 3.22 9.23 -10.21
CA GLN A 66 4.19 9.99 -10.99
C GLN A 66 5.39 10.35 -10.12
N LEU A 67 6.54 9.72 -10.38
CA LEU A 67 7.79 10.00 -9.64
C LEU A 67 8.14 11.51 -9.65
N GLN A 68 7.88 12.21 -10.75
CA GLN A 68 8.07 13.67 -10.84
C GLN A 68 7.14 14.46 -9.91
N ALA A 69 5.89 14.01 -9.73
CA ALA A 69 4.97 14.61 -8.78
C ALA A 69 5.40 14.30 -7.34
N LEU A 70 5.90 13.09 -7.07
CA LEU A 70 6.44 12.73 -5.74
C LEU A 70 7.66 13.59 -5.37
N ASP A 71 8.56 13.86 -6.31
CA ASP A 71 9.70 14.75 -6.06
C ASP A 71 9.23 16.20 -5.82
N ALA A 72 8.27 16.69 -6.59
CA ALA A 72 7.68 18.02 -6.37
C ALA A 72 6.97 18.13 -5.01
N LEU A 73 6.34 17.06 -4.52
CA LEU A 73 5.67 17.02 -3.23
C LEU A 73 6.63 17.02 -2.04
N ARG A 74 7.94 16.77 -2.24
CA ARG A 74 8.92 16.72 -1.16
C ARG A 74 9.02 18.07 -0.45
N GLY A 75 8.82 18.07 0.87
CA GLY A 75 8.89 19.29 1.68
C GLY A 75 7.74 20.29 1.46
N SER A 76 6.70 19.91 0.69
CA SER A 76 5.55 20.78 0.40
C SER A 76 4.58 20.93 1.57
N GLY A 77 4.57 19.97 2.50
CA GLY A 77 3.56 19.86 3.56
C GLY A 77 2.21 19.32 3.10
N ILE A 78 2.09 18.87 1.84
CA ILE A 78 0.88 18.27 1.28
C ILE A 78 0.87 16.77 1.59
N SER A 79 -0.21 16.30 2.23
CA SER A 79 -0.49 14.87 2.39
C SER A 79 -0.97 14.27 1.08
N LEU A 80 -0.41 13.12 0.70
CA LEU A 80 -0.71 12.44 -0.56
C LEU A 80 -1.58 11.19 -0.32
N SER A 81 -2.70 11.11 -1.05
CA SER A 81 -3.51 9.90 -1.19
C SER A 81 -3.29 9.31 -2.58
N LEU A 82 -3.07 7.99 -2.66
CA LEU A 82 -3.02 7.26 -3.92
C LEU A 82 -4.37 6.60 -4.15
N GLY A 83 -5.08 7.00 -5.21
CA GLY A 83 -6.23 6.27 -5.75
C GLY A 83 -5.79 5.32 -6.86
N THR A 84 -6.50 4.22 -7.03
CA THR A 84 -6.32 3.29 -8.16
C THR A 84 -7.47 3.47 -9.15
N THR A 85 -7.20 3.61 -10.45
CA THR A 85 -8.23 3.45 -11.50
C THR A 85 -8.42 1.98 -11.87
N ASN A 86 -9.40 1.65 -12.72
CA ASN A 86 -9.61 0.27 -13.19
C ASN A 86 -8.41 -0.30 -13.96
N ASN A 87 -7.65 0.52 -14.71
CA ASN A 87 -6.43 0.06 -15.38
C ASN A 87 -5.27 -0.11 -14.40
N ASP A 88 -5.24 0.68 -13.33
CA ASP A 88 -4.28 0.51 -12.23
C ASP A 88 -4.64 -0.68 -11.34
N LEU A 89 -5.90 -1.13 -11.36
CA LEU A 89 -6.35 -2.25 -10.56
C LEU A 89 -5.65 -3.53 -10.98
N ASN A 90 -5.56 -3.81 -12.29
CA ASN A 90 -4.84 -5.00 -12.76
C ASN A 90 -3.35 -4.95 -12.38
N TYR A 91 -2.75 -3.76 -12.45
CA TYR A 91 -1.37 -3.51 -12.04
C TYR A 91 -1.19 -3.71 -10.52
N ALA A 92 -2.19 -3.33 -9.71
CA ALA A 92 -2.16 -3.49 -8.27
C ALA A 92 -2.44 -4.94 -7.83
N THR A 93 -3.30 -5.68 -8.53
CA THR A 93 -3.76 -7.03 -8.16
C THR A 93 -3.13 -8.16 -8.97
N PHE A 94 -1.95 -7.92 -9.56
CA PHE A 94 -1.20 -8.90 -10.35
C PHE A 94 -2.00 -9.54 -11.51
N GLN A 95 -2.97 -8.82 -12.09
CA GLN A 95 -3.80 -9.35 -13.16
C GLN A 95 -3.19 -9.07 -14.55
N PRO A 96 -3.45 -9.93 -15.54
CA PRO A 96 -3.10 -9.68 -16.94
C PRO A 96 -3.72 -8.37 -17.47
N GLY A 97 -3.10 -7.80 -18.51
CA GLY A 97 -3.57 -6.54 -19.11
C GLY A 97 -3.18 -5.29 -18.31
N ALA A 98 -2.42 -5.43 -17.22
CA ALA A 98 -1.74 -4.31 -16.58
C ALA A 98 -0.80 -3.64 -17.59
N THR A 99 -0.84 -2.31 -17.65
CA THR A 99 0.11 -1.54 -18.47
C THR A 99 1.44 -1.43 -17.71
N PRO A 100 2.57 -1.92 -18.25
CA PRO A 100 3.84 -1.81 -17.56
C PRO A 100 4.26 -0.35 -17.39
N VAL A 101 4.83 -0.04 -16.23
CA VAL A 101 5.36 1.28 -15.90
C VAL A 101 6.87 1.25 -16.03
N ARG A 102 7.43 2.13 -16.86
CA ARG A 102 8.88 2.30 -16.99
C ARG A 102 9.35 3.43 -16.09
N ASP A 103 10.28 3.13 -15.18
CA ASP A 103 10.95 4.14 -14.37
C ASP A 103 11.90 4.95 -15.24
N ALA A 104 11.66 6.26 -15.32
CA ALA A 104 12.44 7.18 -16.14
C ALA A 104 13.87 7.38 -15.61
N GLY A 105 14.11 7.17 -14.31
CA GLY A 105 15.40 7.41 -13.67
C GLY A 105 16.43 6.30 -13.88
N ASN A 106 15.98 5.06 -14.06
CA ASN A 106 16.87 3.90 -14.19
C ASN A 106 16.49 2.94 -15.34
N GLY A 107 15.36 3.16 -16.01
CA GLY A 107 14.90 2.36 -17.14
C GLY A 107 14.28 1.01 -16.78
N LEU A 108 14.14 0.68 -15.48
CA LEU A 108 13.49 -0.54 -15.02
C LEU A 108 12.00 -0.53 -15.41
N ILE A 109 11.48 -1.71 -15.72
CA ILE A 109 10.09 -1.89 -16.13
C ILE A 109 9.38 -2.70 -15.06
N TYR A 110 8.31 -2.14 -14.52
CA TYR A 110 7.46 -2.71 -13.50
C TYR A 110 6.16 -3.17 -14.11
N THR A 111 5.80 -4.43 -13.91
CA THR A 111 4.55 -5.01 -14.42
C THR A 111 3.46 -5.14 -13.35
N ASN A 112 3.81 -4.89 -12.09
CA ASN A 112 2.90 -4.83 -10.96
C ASN A 112 3.34 -3.74 -9.97
N LEU A 113 2.40 -3.25 -9.16
CA LEU A 113 2.63 -2.17 -8.20
C LEU A 113 3.53 -2.59 -7.03
N PHE A 114 3.44 -3.85 -6.61
CA PHE A 114 4.23 -4.39 -5.50
C PHE A 114 5.73 -4.23 -5.76
N ASP A 115 6.21 -4.62 -6.93
CA ASP A 115 7.61 -4.46 -7.33
C ASP A 115 8.05 -3.00 -7.30
N ALA A 116 7.21 -2.11 -7.86
CA ALA A 116 7.52 -0.70 -7.90
C ALA A 116 7.64 -0.10 -6.50
N MET A 117 6.77 -0.50 -5.56
CA MET A 117 6.81 -0.03 -4.17
C MET A 117 8.05 -0.55 -3.41
N VAL A 118 8.36 -1.84 -3.56
CA VAL A 118 9.54 -2.46 -2.92
C VAL A 118 10.83 -1.83 -3.46
N ASP A 119 10.93 -1.62 -4.77
CA ASP A 119 12.12 -1.02 -5.37
C ASP A 119 12.25 0.47 -5.09
N ALA A 120 11.14 1.19 -4.96
CA ALA A 120 11.16 2.58 -4.49
C ALA A 120 11.76 2.67 -3.07
N LEU A 121 11.43 1.73 -2.18
CA LEU A 121 12.02 1.67 -0.85
C LEU A 121 13.52 1.35 -0.91
N TYR A 122 13.94 0.38 -1.74
CA TYR A 122 15.36 0.10 -1.94
C TYR A 122 16.13 1.30 -2.52
N ALA A 123 15.55 2.02 -3.48
CA ALA A 123 16.14 3.24 -4.03
C ALA A 123 16.29 4.33 -2.96
N ALA A 124 15.30 4.48 -2.07
CA ALA A 124 15.38 5.41 -0.94
C ALA A 124 16.50 5.03 0.04
N LEU A 125 16.63 3.74 0.38
CA LEU A 125 17.70 3.23 1.24
C LEU A 125 19.09 3.44 0.64
N GLU A 126 19.25 3.20 -0.67
CA GLU A 126 20.50 3.49 -1.39
C GLU A 126 20.84 4.99 -1.31
N LYS A 127 19.86 5.86 -1.55
CA LYS A 127 20.03 7.32 -1.47
C LYS A 127 20.36 7.80 -0.07
N ALA A 128 19.90 7.09 0.96
CA ALA A 128 20.24 7.34 2.36
C ALA A 128 21.59 6.75 2.79
N GLY A 129 22.35 6.11 1.89
CA GLY A 129 23.64 5.50 2.20
C GLY A 129 23.54 4.14 2.91
N ALA A 130 22.38 3.49 2.86
CA ALA A 130 22.10 2.22 3.52
C ALA A 130 21.73 1.08 2.53
N PRO A 131 22.52 0.83 1.47
CA PRO A 131 22.15 -0.10 0.39
C PRO A 131 22.08 -1.58 0.82
N GLY A 132 22.70 -1.95 1.95
CA GLY A 132 22.74 -3.32 2.48
C GLY A 132 21.59 -3.69 3.41
N VAL A 133 20.67 -2.76 3.70
CA VAL A 133 19.50 -3.06 4.54
C VAL A 133 18.55 -3.97 3.77
N ARG A 134 18.25 -5.13 4.37
CA ARG A 134 17.25 -6.06 3.84
C ARG A 134 15.85 -5.50 4.09
N VAL A 135 15.01 -5.48 3.04
CA VAL A 135 13.59 -5.15 3.16
C VAL A 135 12.79 -6.43 3.36
N VAL A 136 11.88 -6.40 4.34
CA VAL A 136 10.83 -7.40 4.57
C VAL A 136 9.49 -6.69 4.42
N VAL A 137 8.56 -7.28 3.67
CA VAL A 137 7.20 -6.73 3.54
C VAL A 137 6.36 -7.28 4.69
N SER A 138 6.31 -6.54 5.79
CA SER A 138 5.68 -7.01 7.04
C SER A 138 4.15 -7.09 6.99
N GLU A 139 3.50 -6.36 6.08
CA GLU A 139 2.06 -6.41 5.85
C GLU A 139 1.75 -6.07 4.41
N THR A 140 0.90 -6.87 3.78
CA THR A 140 0.40 -6.62 2.43
C THR A 140 -0.87 -7.44 2.22
N GLY A 141 -1.89 -6.86 1.59
CA GLY A 141 -3.17 -7.52 1.42
C GLY A 141 -4.16 -6.64 0.67
N TRP A 142 -5.33 -7.19 0.37
CA TRP A 142 -6.39 -6.49 -0.35
C TRP A 142 -7.75 -6.84 0.25
N PRO A 143 -8.61 -5.86 0.53
CA PRO A 143 -9.87 -6.10 1.21
C PRO A 143 -10.90 -6.76 0.27
N SER A 144 -11.73 -7.64 0.82
CA SER A 144 -12.75 -8.37 0.06
C SER A 144 -14.11 -7.67 -0.01
N ALA A 145 -14.32 -6.59 0.74
CA ALA A 145 -15.57 -5.84 0.79
C ALA A 145 -15.37 -4.45 1.43
N GLY A 146 -16.42 -3.64 1.45
CA GLY A 146 -16.49 -2.39 2.22
C GLY A 146 -16.02 -1.13 1.48
N GLY A 147 -15.54 -1.25 0.24
CA GLY A 147 -15.04 -0.08 -0.49
C GLY A 147 -14.89 -0.31 -1.99
N PHE A 148 -14.44 0.73 -2.69
CA PHE A 148 -14.14 0.66 -4.11
C PHE A 148 -13.08 -0.42 -4.40
N ALA A 149 -13.35 -1.27 -5.39
CA ALA A 149 -12.50 -2.41 -5.78
C ALA A 149 -12.21 -3.45 -4.67
N ALA A 150 -12.85 -3.35 -3.51
CA ALA A 150 -12.79 -4.34 -2.46
C ALA A 150 -13.82 -5.45 -2.75
N THR A 151 -13.38 -6.48 -3.47
CA THR A 151 -14.22 -7.65 -3.80
C THR A 151 -13.44 -8.94 -3.53
N PRO A 152 -14.10 -10.09 -3.30
CA PRO A 152 -13.41 -11.36 -3.12
C PRO A 152 -12.54 -11.74 -4.32
N GLU A 153 -12.94 -11.38 -5.53
CA GLU A 153 -12.20 -11.65 -6.77
C GLU A 153 -10.87 -10.88 -6.81
N ASN A 154 -10.90 -9.58 -6.52
CA ASN A 154 -9.70 -8.74 -6.48
C ASN A 154 -8.80 -9.13 -5.31
N ALA A 155 -9.39 -9.42 -4.14
CA ALA A 155 -8.64 -9.86 -2.97
C ALA A 155 -7.91 -11.19 -3.21
N ARG A 156 -8.57 -12.14 -3.86
CA ARG A 156 -7.96 -13.39 -4.30
C ARG A 156 -6.85 -13.14 -5.33
N ALA A 157 -7.12 -12.33 -6.35
CA ALA A 157 -6.17 -12.00 -7.40
C ALA A 157 -4.88 -11.42 -6.82
N TYR A 158 -5.01 -10.43 -5.93
CA TYR A 158 -3.90 -9.81 -5.24
C TYR A 158 -3.10 -10.82 -4.42
N ASN A 159 -3.76 -11.53 -3.49
CA ASN A 159 -3.06 -12.40 -2.53
C ASN A 159 -2.45 -13.63 -3.21
N GLN A 160 -3.13 -14.24 -4.17
CA GLN A 160 -2.55 -15.37 -4.92
C GLN A 160 -1.41 -14.88 -5.81
N GLY A 161 -1.58 -13.74 -6.49
CA GLY A 161 -0.55 -13.13 -7.30
C GLY A 161 0.72 -12.80 -6.51
N LEU A 162 0.57 -12.28 -5.29
CA LEU A 162 1.67 -12.05 -4.36
C LEU A 162 2.40 -13.36 -4.01
N ILE A 163 1.68 -14.39 -3.58
CA ILE A 163 2.28 -15.71 -3.23
C ILE A 163 3.04 -16.30 -4.42
N ASP A 164 2.43 -16.26 -5.61
CA ASP A 164 3.02 -16.77 -6.85
C ASP A 164 4.23 -15.91 -7.30
N HIS A 165 4.40 -14.71 -6.75
CA HIS A 165 5.37 -13.71 -7.18
C HIS A 165 6.61 -13.63 -6.30
N VAL A 166 6.47 -13.63 -4.97
CA VAL A 166 7.54 -13.26 -4.03
C VAL A 166 8.84 -14.06 -4.15
N ALA A 167 8.80 -15.29 -4.69
CA ALA A 167 10.00 -16.10 -4.93
C ALA A 167 10.92 -15.54 -6.02
N ARG A 168 10.39 -14.72 -6.95
CA ARG A 168 11.16 -14.14 -8.06
C ARG A 168 11.92 -12.87 -7.67
N GLY A 169 11.41 -12.12 -6.71
CA GLY A 169 11.90 -10.78 -6.39
C GLY A 169 11.45 -9.72 -7.37
N THR A 170 12.06 -8.54 -7.27
CA THR A 170 11.73 -7.37 -8.07
C THR A 170 12.74 -7.15 -9.21
N PRO A 171 12.45 -6.26 -10.19
CA PRO A 171 13.42 -5.85 -11.20
C PRO A 171 14.76 -5.34 -10.67
N LYS A 172 14.79 -4.53 -9.59
CA LYS A 172 16.04 -4.01 -8.99
C LYS A 172 16.71 -4.99 -8.02
N ARG A 173 15.94 -5.90 -7.41
CA ARG A 173 16.40 -6.90 -6.44
C ARG A 173 15.81 -8.28 -6.76
N PRO A 174 16.38 -8.98 -7.76
CA PRO A 174 15.98 -10.36 -8.05
C PRO A 174 16.28 -11.30 -6.88
N GLY A 175 15.39 -12.26 -6.65
CA GLY A 175 15.49 -13.25 -5.57
C GLY A 175 14.37 -13.15 -4.53
N PRO A 176 14.22 -14.16 -3.67
CA PRO A 176 13.06 -14.26 -2.79
C PRO A 176 12.89 -13.06 -1.85
N ILE A 177 11.65 -12.56 -1.75
CA ILE A 177 11.25 -11.51 -0.81
C ILE A 177 10.46 -12.17 0.32
N GLU A 178 10.83 -11.86 1.56
CA GLU A 178 10.02 -12.21 2.72
C GLU A 178 8.82 -11.25 2.80
N ALA A 179 7.61 -11.81 2.74
CA ALA A 179 6.36 -11.06 2.78
C ALA A 179 5.31 -11.74 3.65
N TYR A 180 4.52 -10.94 4.36
CA TYR A 180 3.47 -11.39 5.27
C TYR A 180 2.12 -10.89 4.76
N VAL A 181 1.21 -11.83 4.48
CA VAL A 181 -0.14 -11.50 4.03
C VAL A 181 -0.97 -11.02 5.21
N PHE A 182 -1.50 -9.79 5.11
CA PHE A 182 -2.45 -9.23 6.04
C PHE A 182 -3.88 -9.51 5.53
N ALA A 183 -4.73 -10.27 6.23
CA ALA A 183 -4.49 -10.97 7.49
C ALA A 183 -5.20 -12.34 7.51
N MET A 184 -5.00 -13.12 8.59
CA MET A 184 -5.63 -14.44 8.72
C MET A 184 -7.16 -14.37 8.73
N PHE A 185 -7.75 -13.44 9.48
CA PHE A 185 -9.20 -13.34 9.68
C PHE A 185 -9.73 -11.93 9.44
N ASN A 186 -11.02 -11.82 9.08
CA ASN A 186 -11.73 -10.55 9.13
C ASN A 186 -11.84 -10.04 10.59
N GLU A 187 -11.47 -8.78 10.81
CA GLU A 187 -11.40 -8.17 12.14
C GLU A 187 -12.54 -7.14 12.33
N ASN A 188 -13.71 -7.60 12.75
CA ASN A 188 -14.95 -6.80 12.80
C ASN A 188 -14.90 -5.57 13.75
N MET A 189 -13.96 -5.54 14.69
CA MET A 189 -13.80 -4.42 15.62
C MET A 189 -12.75 -3.39 15.17
N LYS A 190 -12.13 -3.52 13.99
CA LYS A 190 -11.16 -2.51 13.54
C LYS A 190 -11.83 -1.15 13.35
N PRO A 191 -11.28 -0.06 13.92
CA PRO A 191 -11.78 1.29 13.67
C PRO A 191 -11.45 1.74 12.24
N GLY A 192 -12.07 2.82 11.77
CA GLY A 192 -11.82 3.39 10.45
C GLY A 192 -12.77 2.89 9.37
N ASP A 193 -12.29 2.93 8.12
CA ASP A 193 -13.07 2.61 6.92
C ASP A 193 -13.61 1.19 6.94
N GLU A 194 -14.72 0.96 6.24
CA GLU A 194 -15.38 -0.36 6.21
C GLU A 194 -14.48 -1.46 5.62
N THR A 195 -13.52 -1.11 4.78
CA THR A 195 -12.52 -2.05 4.25
C THR A 195 -11.64 -2.67 5.33
N GLU A 196 -11.37 -1.97 6.43
CA GLU A 196 -10.49 -2.46 7.52
C GLU A 196 -11.00 -3.76 8.15
N ARG A 197 -12.32 -3.99 8.10
CA ARG A 197 -12.97 -5.20 8.64
C ARG A 197 -12.91 -6.40 7.69
N ASN A 198 -12.33 -6.26 6.49
CA ASN A 198 -12.51 -7.17 5.37
C ASN A 198 -11.19 -7.63 4.70
N PHE A 199 -10.04 -7.57 5.38
CA PHE A 199 -8.73 -8.04 4.85
C PHE A 199 -8.43 -9.52 5.08
N GLY A 200 -9.31 -10.25 5.76
CA GLY A 200 -9.08 -11.64 6.13
C GLY A 200 -9.07 -12.60 4.94
N LEU A 201 -8.11 -13.53 4.94
CA LEU A 201 -8.15 -14.70 4.07
C LEU A 201 -9.30 -15.66 4.46
N PHE A 202 -9.70 -15.64 5.73
CA PHE A 202 -10.77 -16.45 6.30
C PHE A 202 -11.77 -15.59 7.08
N TYR A 203 -13.01 -16.06 7.15
CA TYR A 203 -13.96 -15.58 8.16
C TYR A 203 -13.59 -16.14 9.54
N PRO A 204 -14.04 -15.53 10.66
CA PRO A 204 -13.81 -16.05 12.00
C PRO A 204 -14.33 -17.49 12.23
N ASN A 205 -15.29 -17.94 11.43
CA ASN A 205 -15.77 -19.33 11.42
C ASN A 205 -14.84 -20.32 10.67
N LYS A 206 -13.66 -19.87 10.24
CA LYS A 206 -12.61 -20.61 9.51
C LYS A 206 -12.97 -21.01 8.08
N LEU A 207 -14.13 -20.60 7.57
CA LEU A 207 -14.42 -20.73 6.14
C LEU A 207 -13.57 -19.71 5.36
N PRO A 208 -13.03 -20.10 4.19
CA PRO A 208 -12.29 -19.17 3.35
C PRO A 208 -13.21 -18.06 2.85
N VAL A 209 -12.71 -16.82 2.80
CA VAL A 209 -13.41 -15.72 2.11
C VAL A 209 -13.35 -15.96 0.60
N TYR A 210 -12.22 -16.48 0.12
CA TYR A 210 -11.97 -16.89 -1.26
C TYR A 210 -10.92 -18.02 -1.30
N PRO A 211 -10.90 -18.83 -2.37
CA PRO A 211 -9.96 -19.95 -2.49
C PRO A 211 -8.52 -19.48 -2.73
N MET A 212 -7.57 -20.03 -1.96
CA MET A 212 -6.13 -19.70 -1.96
C MET A 212 -5.27 -20.96 -2.01
N ARG A 213 -4.06 -20.84 -2.57
CA ARG A 213 -3.00 -21.87 -2.53
C ARG A 213 -1.72 -21.25 -1.98
N PHE A 214 -1.16 -21.87 -0.96
CA PHE A 214 0.10 -21.44 -0.32
C PHE A 214 1.31 -22.31 -0.72
N ALA A 215 1.09 -23.33 -1.54
CA ALA A 215 2.07 -24.27 -2.09
C ALA A 215 1.59 -24.78 -3.45
#